data_AF-A0A7Y6Z8J2-F1
#
_entry.id   AF-A0A7Y6Z8J2-F1
#
_cell.length_a   1.000
_cell.length_b   1.000
_cell.length_c   1.000
_cell.angle_alpha   90.00
_cell.angle_beta   90.00
_cell.angle_gamma   90.00
#
_symmetry.space_group_name_H-M   'P 1'
#
loop_
_entity.id
_entity.type
_entity.pdbx_description
1 polymer ?
#
loop_
_entity_poly.entity_id
_entity_poly.type
_entity_poly.pdbx_seq_one_letter_code
_entity_poly.pdbx_strand_id
1 'polypeptide(L)'
;MKSRFRLWRTRYEKNGRLWKNEELPVEEARSYLAAIDGSGAAHVRRSLSDSQTEPGTSRGAFRVFFDELKLGSDPLSGGAPQLVGMWRIGPGRHFGMIWNRKRYFCGTEVRIGTDFDNAFWFNEKFERADARTLSRLKDAKEH
;
A
#
# COMPACT_ATOMS: atom_id res chain seq x y z
N MET A 1 -22.89 -5.86 16.76
CA MET A 1 -21.60 -5.51 17.40
C MET A 1 -20.84 -4.58 16.45
N LYS A 2 -20.47 -3.37 16.87
CA LYS A 2 -19.71 -2.39 16.07
C LYS A 2 -18.24 -2.51 16.46
N SER A 3 -17.36 -2.82 15.51
CA SER A 3 -15.91 -2.92 15.74
C SER A 3 -15.24 -1.61 15.33
N ARG A 4 -14.23 -1.17 16.09
CA ARG A 4 -13.47 0.06 15.84
C ARG A 4 -12.00 -0.25 15.63
N PHE A 5 -11.41 0.28 14.57
CA PHE A 5 -9.97 0.21 14.36
C PHE A 5 -9.26 1.26 15.22
N ARG A 6 -8.11 0.88 15.78
CA ARG A 6 -7.21 1.77 16.52
C ARG A 6 -5.81 1.62 15.95
N LEU A 7 -5.06 2.71 15.90
CA LEU A 7 -3.72 2.75 15.32
C LEU A 7 -2.76 3.37 16.33
N TRP A 8 -1.64 2.69 16.58
CA TRP A 8 -0.54 3.25 17.36
C TRP A 8 0.70 3.41 16.49
N ARG A 9 1.44 4.48 16.75
CA ARG A 9 2.76 4.70 16.21
C ARG A 9 3.77 4.64 17.33
N THR A 10 4.76 3.77 17.15
CA THR A 10 5.91 3.62 18.05
C THR A 10 7.14 4.21 17.35
N ARG A 11 7.80 5.17 18.00
CA ARG A 11 9.00 5.84 17.47
C ARG A 11 10.12 5.77 18.49
N TYR A 12 11.34 5.59 18.01
CA TYR A 12 12.54 5.71 18.82
C TYR A 12 13.12 7.12 18.71
N GLU A 13 13.25 7.81 19.84
CA GLU A 13 13.92 9.11 19.90
C GLU A 13 15.37 8.94 20.32
N LYS A 14 16.28 9.22 19.38
CA LYS A 14 17.73 9.13 19.61
C LYS A 14 18.19 10.07 20.71
N ASN A 15 17.69 11.31 20.72
CA ASN A 15 17.97 12.32 21.74
C ASN A 15 17.11 12.04 22.97
N GLY A 16 17.57 11.12 23.81
CA GLY A 16 16.84 10.64 24.99
C GLY A 16 16.86 9.12 25.11
N ARG A 17 17.12 8.39 24.02
CA ARG A 17 17.18 6.92 23.96
C ARG A 17 15.89 6.27 24.45
N LEU A 18 14.75 6.85 24.09
CA LEU A 18 13.43 6.46 24.59
C LEU A 18 12.53 6.04 23.45
N TRP A 19 11.69 5.04 23.72
CA TRP A 19 10.56 4.70 22.87
C TRP A 19 9.37 5.57 23.24
N LYS A 20 8.81 6.28 22.26
CA LYS A 20 7.55 6.99 22.38
C LYS A 20 6.46 6.25 21.65
N ASN A 21 5.32 6.12 22.32
CA ASN A 21 4.10 5.55 21.76
C ASN A 21 3.04 6.64 21.72
N GLU A 22 2.35 6.76 20.60
CA GLU A 22 1.20 7.64 20.46
C GLU A 22 0.08 6.91 19.73
N GLU A 23 -1.15 7.12 20.16
CA GLU A 23 -2.32 6.70 19.40
C GLU A 23 -2.58 7.72 18.29
N LEU A 24 -2.72 7.24 17.06
CA LEU A 24 -3.09 8.06 15.92
C LEU A 24 -4.61 8.02 15.74
N PRO A 25 -5.27 9.17 15.50
CA PRO A 25 -6.70 9.18 15.23
C PRO A 25 -6.97 8.40 13.96
N VAL A 26 -7.93 7.47 14.02
CA VAL A 26 -8.46 6.74 12.87
C VAL A 26 -9.81 7.34 12.51
N GLU A 27 -9.86 8.02 11.36
CA GLU A 27 -11.11 8.51 10.79
C GLU A 27 -11.95 7.33 10.30
N GLU A 28 -13.23 7.31 10.69
CA GLU A 28 -14.16 6.23 10.33
C GLU A 28 -14.97 6.56 9.07
N ALA A 29 -15.10 7.85 8.71
CA ALA A 29 -15.96 8.30 7.62
C ALA A 29 -15.30 8.23 6.23
N ARG A 30 -13.96 8.31 6.15
CA ARG A 30 -13.23 8.36 4.88
C ARG A 30 -11.86 7.69 4.95
N SER A 31 -11.35 7.27 3.79
CA SER A 31 -9.94 6.89 3.68
C SER A 31 -9.04 8.11 3.92
N TYR A 32 -7.91 7.89 4.58
CA TYR A 32 -6.89 8.91 4.77
C TYR A 32 -5.52 8.25 4.93
N LEU A 33 -4.46 9.04 4.73
CA LEU A 33 -3.10 8.60 4.98
C LEU A 33 -2.72 8.90 6.43
N ALA A 34 -2.63 7.85 7.23
CA ALA A 34 -2.33 7.97 8.65
C ALA A 34 -0.85 8.31 8.92
N ALA A 35 0.06 7.73 8.15
CA ALA A 35 1.50 7.99 8.27
C ALA A 35 2.21 7.72 6.94
N ILE A 36 3.30 8.46 6.70
CA ILE A 36 4.25 8.26 5.60
C ILE A 36 5.64 8.40 6.22
N ASP A 37 6.52 7.42 6.00
CA ASP A 37 7.85 7.37 6.60
C ASP A 37 8.89 6.95 5.54
N GLY A 38 10.18 7.07 5.88
CA GLY A 38 11.32 6.80 5.01
C GLY A 38 11.85 8.04 4.26
N SER A 39 12.96 7.87 3.56
CA SER A 39 13.66 8.93 2.80
C SER A 39 12.79 9.56 1.71
N GLY A 40 11.99 8.74 1.01
CA GLY A 40 11.07 9.21 -0.03
C GLY A 40 9.80 9.92 0.47
N ALA A 41 9.61 10.05 1.79
CA ALA A 41 8.35 10.52 2.35
C ALA A 41 8.02 11.97 1.96
N ALA A 42 9.00 12.84 1.74
CA ALA A 42 8.78 14.21 1.29
C ALA A 42 8.24 14.27 -0.15
N HIS A 43 8.77 13.43 -1.03
CA HIS A 43 8.34 13.34 -2.43
C HIS A 43 6.90 12.85 -2.53
N VAL A 44 6.57 11.76 -1.83
CA VAL A 44 5.21 11.21 -1.77
C VAL A 44 4.22 12.23 -1.22
N ARG A 45 4.55 12.95 -0.13
CA ARG A 45 3.68 14.00 0.44
C ARG A 45 3.37 15.12 -0.55
N ARG A 46 4.39 15.62 -1.26
CA ARG A 46 4.22 16.67 -2.28
C ARG A 46 3.31 16.19 -3.42
N SER A 47 3.58 14.99 -3.94
CA SER A 47 2.77 14.47 -5.05
C SER A 47 1.33 14.16 -4.63
N LEU A 48 1.10 13.84 -3.36
CA LEU A 48 -0.26 13.70 -2.80
C LEU A 48 -0.99 15.03 -2.67
N SER A 49 -0.31 16.13 -2.32
CA SER A 49 -0.95 17.46 -2.26
C SER A 49 -1.33 17.97 -3.64
N ASP A 50 -0.54 17.62 -4.65
CA ASP A 50 -0.70 18.12 -6.01
C ASP A 50 -1.67 17.25 -6.84
N SER A 51 -1.83 15.97 -6.47
CA SER A 51 -2.67 15.02 -7.19
C SER A 51 -4.16 15.36 -7.10
N GLN A 52 -4.79 15.45 -8.27
CA GLN A 52 -6.25 15.51 -8.42
C GLN A 52 -6.87 14.12 -8.67
N THR A 53 -6.06 13.06 -8.67
CA THR A 53 -6.53 11.70 -8.98
C THR A 53 -7.14 11.07 -7.73
N GLU A 54 -8.46 10.91 -7.73
CA GLU A 54 -9.25 10.28 -6.65
C GLU A 54 -8.86 10.75 -5.23
N PRO A 55 -8.92 12.07 -4.97
CA PRO A 55 -8.45 12.65 -3.71
C PRO A 55 -9.20 12.06 -2.52
N GLY A 56 -8.49 11.77 -1.44
CA GLY A 56 -9.08 11.20 -0.22
C GLY A 56 -9.49 9.74 -0.34
N THR A 57 -9.02 9.00 -1.35
CA THR A 57 -9.23 7.55 -1.46
C THR A 57 -7.94 6.78 -1.22
N SER A 58 -8.06 5.54 -0.74
CA SER A 58 -6.92 4.63 -0.63
C SER A 58 -6.29 4.34 -2.00
N ARG A 59 -7.09 4.37 -3.08
CA ARG A 59 -6.61 4.15 -4.45
C ARG A 59 -5.76 5.31 -4.97
N GLY A 60 -6.23 6.55 -4.81
CA GLY A 60 -5.46 7.74 -5.18
C GLY A 60 -4.13 7.78 -4.44
N ALA A 61 -4.15 7.50 -3.13
CA ALA A 61 -2.94 7.42 -2.32
C ALA A 61 -1.96 6.32 -2.78
N PHE A 62 -2.50 5.12 -3.06
CA PHE A 62 -1.72 4.01 -3.59
C PHE A 62 -1.08 4.36 -4.93
N ARG A 63 -1.83 4.98 -5.84
CA ARG A 63 -1.34 5.34 -7.17
C ARG A 63 -0.21 6.37 -7.11
N VAL A 64 -0.37 7.42 -6.31
CA VAL A 64 0.70 8.42 -6.11
C VAL A 64 1.97 7.79 -5.57
N PHE A 65 1.87 6.88 -4.59
CA PHE A 65 3.04 6.16 -4.09
C PHE A 65 3.75 5.34 -5.18
N PHE A 66 2.98 4.62 -6.00
CA PHE A 66 3.53 3.82 -7.10
C PHE A 66 4.18 4.70 -8.17
N ASP A 67 3.57 5.84 -8.51
CA ASP A 67 4.09 6.76 -9.51
C ASP A 67 5.42 7.39 -9.04
N GLU A 68 5.52 7.82 -7.78
CA GLU A 68 6.79 8.30 -7.21
C GLU A 68 7.88 7.22 -7.19
N LEU A 69 7.51 5.97 -6.87
CA LEU A 69 8.46 4.86 -6.87
C LEU A 69 8.97 4.56 -8.28
N LYS A 70 8.12 4.64 -9.31
CA LYS A 70 8.52 4.49 -10.71
C LYS A 70 9.37 5.65 -11.22
N LEU A 71 9.06 6.86 -10.78
CA LEU A 71 9.85 8.05 -11.11
C LEU A 71 11.29 7.96 -10.58
N GLY A 72 11.49 7.20 -9.49
CA GLY A 72 12.78 7.13 -8.82
C GLY A 72 13.13 8.43 -8.11
N SER A 73 12.12 9.17 -7.62
CA SER A 73 12.28 10.47 -6.97
C SER A 73 13.20 10.44 -5.74
N ASP A 74 13.27 9.29 -5.05
CA ASP A 74 14.19 9.04 -3.95
C ASP A 74 15.16 7.90 -4.34
N PRO A 75 16.48 8.16 -4.42
CA PRO A 75 17.46 7.15 -4.86
C PRO A 75 17.63 5.98 -3.87
N LEU A 76 17.13 6.12 -2.64
CA LEU A 76 17.16 5.07 -1.61
C LEU A 76 15.89 4.22 -1.59
N SER A 77 14.92 4.52 -2.46
CA SER A 77 13.66 3.78 -2.61
C SER A 77 13.61 3.09 -3.96
N GLY A 78 13.17 1.83 -4.01
CA GLY A 78 13.07 1.10 -5.26
C GLY A 78 12.54 -0.32 -5.10
N GLY A 79 12.58 -1.07 -6.21
CA GLY A 79 12.06 -2.43 -6.27
C GLY A 79 10.52 -2.48 -6.27
N ALA A 80 9.99 -3.71 -6.25
CA ALA A 80 8.56 -3.91 -6.30
C ALA A 80 7.89 -3.50 -4.98
N PRO A 81 6.89 -2.62 -5.02
CA PRO A 81 6.17 -2.22 -3.83
C PRO A 81 5.45 -3.41 -3.20
N GLN A 82 5.41 -3.42 -1.87
CA GLN A 82 4.72 -4.43 -1.08
C GLN A 82 3.37 -3.91 -0.63
N LEU A 83 2.37 -4.78 -0.57
CA LEU A 83 1.04 -4.44 -0.11
C LEU A 83 0.58 -5.42 0.97
N VAL A 84 0.14 -4.85 2.09
CA VAL A 84 -0.44 -5.57 3.23
C VAL A 84 -1.71 -4.86 3.67
N GLY A 85 -2.59 -5.57 4.35
CA GLY A 85 -3.74 -4.93 4.96
C GLY A 85 -4.55 -5.86 5.83
N MET A 86 -5.59 -5.29 6.42
CA MET A 86 -6.49 -5.97 7.34
C MET A 86 -7.92 -5.83 6.82
N TRP A 87 -8.71 -6.88 7.01
CA TRP A 87 -10.15 -6.79 6.85
C TRP A 87 -10.82 -6.61 8.20
N ARG A 88 -12.13 -6.36 8.17
CA ARG A 88 -12.96 -6.26 9.38
C ARG A 88 -12.90 -7.52 10.25
N ILE A 89 -12.70 -8.68 9.63
CA ILE A 89 -12.68 -9.98 10.29
C ILE A 89 -11.43 -10.73 9.84
N GLY A 90 -10.71 -11.32 10.79
CA GLY A 90 -9.53 -12.13 10.55
C GLY A 90 -8.20 -11.39 10.75
N PRO A 91 -7.06 -12.09 10.57
CA PRO A 91 -5.74 -11.52 10.74
C PRO A 91 -5.37 -10.56 9.61
N GLY A 92 -4.29 -9.80 9.81
CA GLY A 92 -3.61 -9.09 8.73
C GLY A 92 -3.14 -10.06 7.64
N ARG A 93 -3.08 -9.57 6.41
CA ARG A 93 -2.85 -10.38 5.22
C ARG A 93 -1.85 -9.68 4.30
N HIS A 94 -1.02 -10.49 3.64
CA HIS A 94 -0.22 -10.04 2.53
C HIS A 94 -1.03 -10.10 1.23
N PHE A 95 -0.79 -9.14 0.36
CA PHE A 95 -1.37 -9.08 -0.95
C PHE A 95 -0.31 -9.27 -2.02
N GLY A 96 -0.67 -9.96 -3.09
CA GLY A 96 0.16 -10.06 -4.28
C GLY A 96 0.08 -8.78 -5.10
N MET A 97 1.18 -8.42 -5.73
CA MET A 97 1.29 -7.24 -6.58
C MET A 97 1.66 -7.65 -8.00
N ILE A 98 0.93 -7.13 -8.98
CA ILE A 98 1.33 -7.15 -10.39
C ILE A 98 1.94 -5.79 -10.69
N TRP A 99 3.23 -5.78 -10.97
CA TRP A 99 4.02 -4.60 -11.26
C TRP A 99 4.97 -4.86 -12.42
N ASN A 100 5.06 -3.96 -13.39
CA ASN A 100 5.89 -4.07 -14.59
C ASN A 100 5.72 -5.43 -15.30
N ARG A 101 4.47 -5.92 -15.41
CA ARG A 101 4.09 -7.22 -15.98
C ARG A 101 4.71 -8.45 -15.29
N LYS A 102 5.12 -8.28 -14.03
CA LYS A 102 5.64 -9.35 -13.16
C LYS A 102 4.82 -9.45 -11.88
N ARG A 103 4.97 -10.57 -11.18
CA ARG A 103 4.23 -10.90 -9.95
C ARG A 103 5.18 -10.77 -8.78
N TYR A 104 4.75 -10.10 -7.72
CA TYR A 104 5.51 -9.96 -6.51
C TYR A 104 4.66 -10.32 -5.30
N PHE A 105 5.22 -11.07 -4.36
CA PHE A 105 4.62 -11.36 -3.08
C PHE A 105 5.67 -11.12 -2.01
N CYS A 106 5.34 -10.31 -0.99
CA CYS A 106 6.29 -9.87 0.04
C CYS A 106 7.61 -9.31 -0.55
N GLY A 107 7.51 -8.54 -1.64
CA GLY A 107 8.66 -7.93 -2.33
C GLY A 107 9.51 -8.88 -3.19
N THR A 108 9.15 -10.17 -3.25
CA THR A 108 9.89 -11.18 -4.03
C THR A 108 9.14 -11.51 -5.32
N GLU A 109 9.86 -11.56 -6.44
CA GLU A 109 9.27 -11.99 -7.73
C GLU A 109 8.82 -13.45 -7.65
N VAL A 110 7.55 -13.70 -7.96
CA VAL A 110 6.95 -15.04 -7.94
C VAL A 110 6.94 -15.62 -9.36
N ARG A 111 7.50 -16.81 -9.52
CA ARG A 111 7.60 -17.50 -10.81
C ARG A 111 6.26 -18.08 -11.27
N ILE A 112 6.13 -18.23 -12.58
CA ILE A 112 5.04 -18.97 -13.23
C ILE A 112 5.06 -20.42 -12.72
N GLY A 113 3.89 -21.00 -12.48
CA GLY A 113 3.72 -22.35 -11.94
C GLY A 113 3.55 -22.41 -10.41
N THR A 114 3.62 -21.28 -9.72
CA THR A 114 3.28 -21.18 -8.30
C THR A 114 1.76 -21.21 -8.12
N ASP A 115 1.28 -21.74 -6.99
CA ASP A 115 -0.10 -21.57 -6.58
C ASP A 115 -0.37 -20.10 -6.21
N PHE A 116 -1.32 -19.48 -6.90
CA PHE A 116 -1.70 -18.09 -6.72
C PHE A 116 -3.00 -17.90 -5.95
N ASP A 117 -3.74 -18.97 -5.66
CA ASP A 117 -5.14 -18.90 -5.19
C ASP A 117 -5.24 -18.51 -3.72
N ASN A 118 -4.16 -18.73 -2.97
CA ASN A 118 -4.07 -18.38 -1.55
C ASN A 118 -3.73 -16.90 -1.30
N ALA A 119 -3.58 -16.09 -2.36
CA ALA A 119 -3.30 -14.67 -2.25
C ALA A 119 -4.26 -13.81 -3.09
N PHE A 120 -4.54 -12.63 -2.57
CA PHE A 120 -5.30 -11.61 -3.27
C PHE A 120 -4.34 -10.72 -4.06
N TRP A 121 -4.46 -10.71 -5.39
CA TRP A 121 -3.58 -9.95 -6.28
C TRP A 121 -4.16 -8.61 -6.74
N PHE A 122 -3.33 -7.58 -6.75
CA PHE A 122 -3.67 -6.23 -7.19
C PHE A 122 -2.69 -5.75 -8.26
N ASN A 123 -3.13 -4.87 -9.15
CA ASN A 123 -2.25 -4.19 -10.10
C ASN A 123 -1.83 -2.79 -9.59
N GLU A 124 -1.03 -2.10 -10.39
CA GLU A 124 -0.50 -0.76 -10.13
C GLU A 124 -1.57 0.34 -10.00
N LYS A 125 -2.80 0.06 -10.43
CA LYS A 125 -3.97 0.94 -10.27
C LYS A 125 -4.82 0.58 -9.05
N PHE A 126 -4.35 -0.34 -8.20
CA PHE A 126 -5.08 -0.89 -7.06
C PHE A 126 -6.37 -1.64 -7.45
N GLU A 127 -6.39 -2.24 -8.63
CA GLU A 127 -7.52 -3.06 -9.10
C GLU A 127 -7.24 -4.54 -8.83
N ARG A 128 -8.31 -5.31 -8.54
CA ARG A 128 -8.19 -6.77 -8.42
C ARG A 128 -7.77 -7.35 -9.77
N ALA A 129 -6.76 -8.22 -9.74
CA ALA A 129 -6.20 -8.83 -10.92
C ALA A 129 -5.97 -10.33 -10.73
N ASP A 130 -5.88 -11.05 -11.84
CA ASP A 130 -5.55 -12.46 -11.88
C ASP A 130 -4.03 -12.61 -12.06
N ALA A 131 -3.39 -13.34 -11.14
CA ALA A 131 -1.95 -13.55 -11.21
C ALA A 131 -1.53 -14.38 -12.42
N ARG A 132 -2.31 -15.34 -12.88
CA ARG A 132 -1.95 -16.22 -14.00
C ARG A 132 -1.89 -15.43 -15.31
N THR A 133 -2.91 -14.64 -15.57
CA THR A 133 -3.10 -13.85 -16.80
C THR A 133 -2.53 -12.44 -16.73
N LEU A 134 -2.14 -11.97 -15.53
CA LEU A 134 -1.71 -10.60 -15.26
C LEU A 134 -2.77 -9.52 -15.55
N SER A 135 -4.00 -9.94 -15.81
CA SER A 135 -5.07 -9.06 -16.26
C SER A 135 -6.00 -8.70 -15.12
N ARG A 136 -6.65 -7.54 -15.23
CA ARG A 136 -7.73 -7.13 -14.31
C ARG A 136 -8.83 -8.20 -14.32
N LEU A 137 -9.39 -8.53 -13.16
CA LEU A 137 -10.56 -9.41 -13.11
C LEU A 137 -11.77 -8.70 -13.74
N LYS A 138 -12.58 -9.42 -14.51
CA LYS A 138 -13.73 -8.83 -15.23
C LYS A 138 -14.69 -8.09 -14.29
N ASP A 139 -14.93 -8.65 -13.12
CA ASP A 139 -15.83 -8.07 -12.10
C ASP A 139 -15.12 -7.11 -11.14
N ALA A 140 -13.81 -6.88 -11.31
CA ALA A 140 -13.14 -5.83 -10.57
C ALA A 140 -13.72 -4.49 -11.03
N LYS A 141 -14.13 -3.64 -10.08
CA LYS A 141 -14.54 -2.27 -10.41
C LYS A 141 -13.43 -1.61 -11.21
N GLU A 142 -13.74 -1.32 -12.48
CA GLU A 142 -12.88 -0.62 -13.42
C GLU A 142 -12.83 0.86 -13.05
N HIS A 143 -11.66 1.46 -13.26
CA HIS A 143 -11.46 2.90 -13.14
C HIS A 143 -10.72 3.46 -14.35
#